data_AF-A0A443RF02-F1
#
_entry.id   AF-A0A443RF02-F1
#
_cell.length_a   1.000
_cell.length_b   1.000
_cell.length_c   1.000
_cell.angle_alpha   90.00
_cell.angle_beta   90.00
_cell.angle_gamma   90.00
#
_symmetry.space_group_name_H-M   'P 1'
#
loop_
_entity.id
_entity.type
_entity.pdbx_description
1 polymer ?
#
loop_
_entity_poly.entity_id
_entity_poly.type
_entity_poly.pdbx_seq_one_letter_code
_entity_poly.pdbx_strand_id
1 'polypeptide(L)'
;MSQPQTWFIFPGLEAFRSLSFKSLLRFDQFLANCNEFRARFGIDLLSVIKEDCLQTSHAFAILTTFQISAVETLAKLGVVPDGYIGRSVGEIACAYLDKCFDRWQSILLSYTLGKALDEGRGLLGMMAIVHVDPTRFESIKNNDVYITGYDSIDCITVSGLQSSMKKLIMRLNDEAIEVEPINSFGNALHSPEVNYLWEYAKENLYKIISNVGVRSERWVSTVCEDKSELFHLLCPRYLVKNLTSPVYFMEAAKSIPQNATIIEINAIIESS
;
A
#
# COMPACT_ATOMS: atom_id res chain seq x y z
N MET A 1 -3.05 32.19 -15.78
CA MET A 1 -2.89 31.31 -14.62
C MET A 1 -2.27 30.02 -15.14
N SER A 2 -1.21 29.49 -14.52
CA SER A 2 -0.65 28.19 -14.90
C SER A 2 -1.72 27.11 -14.73
N GLN A 3 -1.70 26.08 -15.58
CA GLN A 3 -2.56 24.91 -15.36
C GLN A 3 -2.27 24.32 -13.97
N PRO A 4 -3.31 23.91 -13.22
CA PRO A 4 -3.11 23.25 -11.94
C PRO A 4 -2.32 21.94 -12.15
N GLN A 5 -1.39 21.65 -11.24
CA GLN A 5 -0.65 20.39 -11.28
C GLN A 5 -1.60 19.22 -11.05
N THR A 6 -1.38 18.10 -11.74
CA THR A 6 -2.09 16.84 -11.52
C THR A 6 -1.26 15.94 -10.61
N TRP A 7 -1.84 15.49 -9.50
CA TRP A 7 -1.18 14.61 -8.54
C TRP A 7 -1.91 13.28 -8.45
N PHE A 8 -1.17 12.17 -8.53
CA PHE A 8 -1.75 10.84 -8.32
C PHE A 8 -1.48 10.36 -6.90
N ILE A 9 -2.52 9.85 -6.24
CA ILE A 9 -2.43 9.19 -4.95
C ILE A 9 -2.73 7.72 -5.14
N PHE A 10 -1.84 6.86 -4.65
CA PHE A 10 -1.99 5.40 -4.71
C PHE A 10 -2.23 4.85 -3.30
N PRO A 11 -3.49 4.55 -2.94
CA PRO A 11 -3.81 3.91 -1.67
C PRO A 11 -3.17 2.53 -1.53
N GLY A 12 -2.94 2.11 -0.29
CA GLY A 12 -2.56 0.76 0.09
C GLY A 12 -3.78 -0.14 0.34
N LEU A 13 -3.74 -0.93 1.41
CA LEU A 13 -4.80 -1.90 1.73
C LEU A 13 -6.13 -1.26 2.16
N GLU A 14 -6.13 0.01 2.52
CA GLU A 14 -7.34 0.79 2.72
C GLU A 14 -8.20 0.91 1.45
N ALA A 15 -7.67 0.57 0.27
CA ALA A 15 -8.43 0.38 -0.95
C ALA A 15 -9.48 -0.74 -0.85
N PHE A 16 -9.27 -1.71 0.05
CA PHE A 16 -10.11 -2.90 0.17
C PHE A 16 -11.28 -2.75 1.16
N ARG A 17 -11.70 -1.51 1.47
CA ARG A 17 -12.79 -1.21 2.40
C ARG A 17 -14.15 -1.80 1.97
N SER A 18 -14.37 -2.10 0.69
CA SER A 18 -15.53 -2.87 0.21
C SER A 18 -15.08 -4.16 -0.50
N LEU A 19 -15.54 -5.30 0.02
CA LEU A 19 -14.98 -6.65 -0.23
C LEU A 19 -15.24 -7.26 -1.62
N SER A 20 -15.66 -6.49 -2.63
CA SER A 20 -15.95 -7.06 -3.95
C SER A 20 -14.98 -6.62 -5.03
N PHE A 21 -13.94 -7.43 -5.23
CA PHE A 21 -13.09 -7.39 -6.41
C PHE A 21 -13.85 -7.65 -7.74
N LYS A 22 -15.14 -8.01 -7.69
CA LYS A 22 -15.95 -8.36 -8.87
C LYS A 22 -16.06 -7.22 -9.88
N SER A 23 -16.02 -5.97 -9.45
CA SER A 23 -16.03 -4.84 -10.39
C SER A 23 -14.75 -4.71 -11.19
N LEU A 24 -13.62 -5.17 -10.64
CA LEU A 24 -12.36 -5.18 -11.39
C LEU A 24 -12.50 -6.05 -12.64
N LEU A 25 -13.41 -7.04 -12.62
CA LEU A 25 -13.74 -7.86 -13.78
C LEU A 25 -14.47 -7.09 -14.89
N ARG A 26 -14.84 -5.83 -14.68
CA ARG A 26 -15.38 -4.93 -15.71
C ARG A 26 -14.31 -4.02 -16.33
N PHE A 27 -13.07 -4.10 -15.84
CA PHE A 27 -11.99 -3.24 -16.30
C PHE A 27 -11.06 -4.00 -17.26
N ASP A 28 -11.25 -3.77 -18.57
CA ASP A 28 -10.57 -4.52 -19.63
C ASP A 28 -9.04 -4.47 -19.54
N GLN A 29 -8.46 -3.30 -19.25
CA GLN A 29 -7.01 -3.17 -19.12
C GLN A 29 -6.46 -3.99 -17.94
N PHE A 30 -7.22 -4.07 -16.85
CA PHE A 30 -6.87 -4.91 -15.70
C PHE A 30 -6.94 -6.40 -16.03
N LEU A 31 -8.00 -6.83 -16.72
CA LEU A 31 -8.13 -8.23 -17.17
C LEU A 31 -7.00 -8.62 -18.12
N ALA A 32 -6.66 -7.75 -19.07
CA ALA A 32 -5.55 -7.96 -20.00
C ALA A 32 -4.22 -8.13 -19.25
N ASN A 33 -3.93 -7.22 -18.31
CA ASN A 33 -2.71 -7.28 -17.51
C ASN A 33 -2.66 -8.54 -16.62
N CYS A 34 -3.78 -8.96 -16.02
CA CYS A 34 -3.85 -10.22 -15.26
C CYS A 34 -3.57 -11.45 -16.13
N ASN A 35 -4.17 -11.53 -17.32
CA ASN A 35 -3.98 -12.65 -18.23
C ASN A 35 -2.53 -12.75 -18.72
N GLU A 36 -1.91 -11.61 -19.05
CA GLU A 36 -0.50 -11.60 -19.45
C GLU A 36 0.43 -11.93 -18.28
N PHE A 37 0.14 -11.44 -17.07
CA PHE A 37 0.89 -11.81 -15.87
C PHE A 37 0.82 -13.33 -15.61
N ARG A 38 -0.36 -13.94 -15.76
CA ARG A 38 -0.54 -15.40 -15.68
C ARG A 38 0.28 -16.12 -16.74
N ALA A 39 0.26 -15.66 -17.98
CA ALA A 39 1.03 -16.28 -19.07
C ALA A 39 2.55 -16.23 -18.82
N ARG A 40 3.03 -15.15 -18.19
CA ARG A 40 4.46 -14.93 -17.91
C ARG A 40 4.97 -15.69 -16.68
N PHE A 41 4.19 -15.71 -15.60
CA PHE A 41 4.66 -16.17 -14.28
C PHE A 41 3.88 -17.37 -13.73
N GLY A 42 2.83 -17.82 -14.42
CA GLY A 42 1.99 -18.94 -13.99
C GLY A 42 1.08 -18.62 -12.79
N ILE A 43 0.99 -17.35 -12.37
CA ILE A 43 0.18 -16.91 -11.22
C ILE A 43 -1.16 -16.38 -11.74
N ASP A 44 -2.25 -17.01 -11.35
CA ASP A 44 -3.61 -16.59 -11.74
C ASP A 44 -4.22 -15.65 -10.68
N LEU A 45 -4.26 -14.36 -10.98
CA LEU A 45 -4.88 -13.36 -10.10
C LEU A 45 -6.41 -13.35 -10.21
N LEU A 46 -6.99 -13.85 -11.31
CA LEU A 46 -8.44 -13.79 -11.56
C LEU A 46 -9.21 -14.93 -10.89
N SER A 47 -8.56 -16.07 -10.65
CA SER A 47 -9.18 -17.21 -9.96
C SER A 47 -9.56 -16.85 -8.52
N VAL A 48 -8.65 -16.19 -7.80
CA VAL A 48 -8.82 -15.85 -6.38
C VAL A 48 -9.74 -14.66 -6.12
N ILE A 49 -9.95 -13.79 -7.12
CA ILE A 49 -10.94 -12.69 -7.06
C ILE A 49 -12.37 -13.20 -6.86
N LYS A 50 -12.63 -14.47 -7.22
CA LYS A 50 -13.92 -15.12 -7.10
C LYS A 50 -14.09 -15.85 -5.77
N GLU A 51 -13.04 -15.99 -4.99
CA GLU A 51 -13.02 -16.72 -3.72
C GLU A 51 -13.06 -15.76 -2.52
N ASP A 52 -13.68 -16.18 -1.42
CA ASP A 52 -13.86 -15.34 -0.22
C ASP A 52 -12.59 -15.24 0.66
N CYS A 53 -11.51 -15.97 0.34
CA CYS A 53 -10.29 -16.02 1.14
C CYS A 53 -9.05 -15.65 0.32
N LEU A 54 -8.73 -14.36 0.30
CA LEU A 54 -7.57 -13.85 -0.43
C LEU A 54 -6.31 -13.87 0.45
N GLN A 55 -5.22 -14.46 -0.07
CA GLN A 55 -3.90 -14.36 0.55
C GLN A 55 -3.27 -12.98 0.31
N THR A 56 -2.32 -12.58 1.17
CA THR A 56 -1.68 -11.27 1.12
C THR A 56 -0.95 -11.07 -0.21
N SER A 57 -0.24 -12.09 -0.69
CA SER A 57 0.40 -12.17 -2.01
C SER A 57 -0.52 -11.76 -3.15
N HIS A 58 -1.72 -12.35 -3.19
CA HIS A 58 -2.68 -12.08 -4.26
C HIS A 58 -3.32 -10.70 -4.10
N ALA A 59 -3.66 -10.29 -2.87
CA ALA A 59 -4.21 -8.95 -2.62
C ALA A 59 -3.26 -7.84 -3.09
N PHE A 60 -1.98 -7.95 -2.72
CA PHE A 60 -0.94 -7.01 -3.13
C PHE A 60 -0.82 -6.96 -4.65
N ALA A 61 -0.70 -8.12 -5.30
CA ALA A 61 -0.58 -8.22 -6.75
C ALA A 61 -1.81 -7.68 -7.49
N ILE A 62 -3.02 -7.94 -6.99
CA ILE A 62 -4.27 -7.43 -7.58
C ILE A 62 -4.34 -5.91 -7.49
N LEU A 63 -4.05 -5.32 -6.32
CA LEU A 63 -4.04 -3.86 -6.16
C LEU A 63 -3.01 -3.20 -7.07
N THR A 64 -1.78 -3.72 -7.10
CA THR A 64 -0.73 -3.20 -7.98
C THR A 64 -1.11 -3.33 -9.45
N THR A 65 -1.67 -4.47 -9.86
CA THR A 65 -2.12 -4.68 -11.24
C THR A 65 -3.24 -3.70 -11.60
N PHE A 66 -4.18 -3.47 -10.70
CA PHE A 66 -5.25 -2.49 -10.88
C PHE A 66 -4.69 -1.07 -11.03
N GLN A 67 -3.84 -0.63 -10.10
CA GLN A 67 -3.27 0.72 -10.11
C GLN A 67 -2.47 0.98 -11.38
N ILE A 68 -1.65 0.02 -11.82
CA ILE A 68 -0.92 0.12 -13.09
C ILE A 68 -1.88 0.20 -14.27
N SER A 69 -2.92 -0.63 -14.30
CA SER A 69 -3.92 -0.64 -15.37
C SER A 69 -4.70 0.69 -15.46
N ALA A 70 -5.00 1.29 -14.32
CA ALA A 70 -5.64 2.60 -14.22
C ALA A 70 -4.71 3.71 -14.74
N VAL A 71 -3.44 3.71 -14.32
CA VAL A 71 -2.41 4.63 -14.82
C VAL A 71 -2.27 4.53 -16.35
N GLU A 72 -2.23 3.32 -16.90
CA GLU A 72 -2.13 3.11 -18.35
C GLU A 72 -3.35 3.62 -19.11
N THR A 73 -4.53 3.42 -18.54
CA THR A 73 -5.78 3.95 -19.12
C THR A 73 -5.79 5.48 -19.09
N LEU A 74 -5.42 6.09 -17.96
CA LEU A 74 -5.32 7.54 -17.82
C LEU A 74 -4.29 8.14 -18.77
N ALA A 75 -3.12 7.50 -18.93
CA ALA A 75 -2.09 7.94 -19.86
C ALA A 75 -2.57 7.90 -21.32
N LYS A 76 -3.36 6.88 -21.72
CA LYS A 76 -4.01 6.83 -23.06
C LYS A 76 -5.01 7.97 -23.28
N LEU A 77 -5.61 8.49 -22.21
CA LEU A 77 -6.50 9.65 -22.22
C LEU A 77 -5.73 10.98 -22.12
N GLY A 78 -4.39 10.96 -22.09
CA GLY A 78 -3.56 12.16 -21.98
C GLY A 78 -3.41 12.71 -20.56
N VAL A 79 -3.87 11.98 -19.54
CA VAL A 79 -3.71 12.38 -18.13
C VAL A 79 -2.38 11.85 -17.61
N VAL A 80 -1.45 12.75 -17.32
CA VAL A 80 -0.11 12.44 -16.79
C VAL A 80 0.11 13.26 -15.52
N PRO A 81 0.59 12.65 -14.43
CA PRO A 81 0.81 13.38 -13.19
C PRO A 81 2.13 14.16 -13.19
N ASP A 82 2.08 15.33 -12.57
CA ASP A 82 3.23 16.16 -12.22
C ASP A 82 3.95 15.64 -10.97
N GLY A 83 3.19 15.07 -10.02
CA GLY A 83 3.71 14.45 -8.80
C GLY A 83 2.83 13.29 -8.34
N TYR A 84 3.37 12.43 -7.48
CA TYR A 84 2.62 11.28 -6.98
C TYR A 84 3.14 10.74 -5.66
N ILE A 85 2.21 10.18 -4.89
CA ILE A 85 2.41 9.67 -3.54
C ILE A 85 1.77 8.30 -3.44
N GLY A 86 2.52 7.34 -2.91
CA GLY A 86 2.02 6.00 -2.63
C GLY A 86 1.93 5.77 -1.14
N ARG A 87 0.83 5.16 -0.69
CA ARG A 87 0.64 4.76 0.69
C ARG A 87 0.92 3.27 0.82
N SER A 88 1.88 2.90 1.67
CA SER A 88 2.26 1.49 1.87
C SER A 88 2.59 0.82 0.52
N VAL A 89 1.98 -0.34 0.23
CA VAL A 89 2.07 -1.09 -1.02
C VAL A 89 1.74 -0.26 -2.28
N GLY A 90 1.00 0.85 -2.15
CA GLY A 90 0.75 1.79 -3.24
C GLY A 90 2.02 2.44 -3.80
N GLU A 91 3.13 2.48 -3.04
CA GLU A 91 4.42 2.93 -3.54
C GLU A 91 5.00 2.05 -4.66
N ILE A 92 4.53 0.80 -4.80
CA ILE A 92 4.92 -0.05 -5.93
C ILE A 92 4.36 0.51 -7.25
N ALA A 93 3.17 1.11 -7.24
CA ALA A 93 2.64 1.82 -8.41
C ALA A 93 3.42 3.11 -8.69
N CYS A 94 3.91 3.80 -7.65
CA CYS A 94 4.84 4.92 -7.82
C CYS A 94 6.13 4.49 -8.50
N ALA A 95 6.70 3.36 -8.09
CA ALA A 95 7.90 2.81 -8.72
C ALA A 95 7.73 2.52 -10.21
N TYR A 96 6.55 2.01 -10.61
CA TYR A 96 6.19 1.84 -12.01
C TYR A 96 6.10 3.18 -12.76
N LEU A 97 5.36 4.14 -12.19
CA LEU A 97 5.15 5.46 -12.80
C LEU A 97 6.45 6.26 -12.95
N ASP A 98 7.38 6.05 -12.02
CA ASP A 98 8.72 6.64 -12.03
C ASP A 98 9.71 5.87 -12.92
N LYS A 99 9.27 4.76 -13.54
CA LYS A 99 10.09 3.88 -14.38
C LYS A 99 11.27 3.24 -13.64
N CYS A 100 11.24 3.22 -12.31
CA CYS A 100 12.20 2.47 -11.51
C CYS A 100 12.00 0.96 -11.71
N PHE A 101 10.75 0.53 -11.90
CA PHE A 101 10.39 -0.84 -12.24
C PHE A 101 9.51 -0.86 -13.49
N ASP A 102 9.61 -1.93 -14.28
CA ASP A 102 8.62 -2.19 -15.32
C ASP A 102 7.32 -2.75 -14.72
N ARG A 103 6.28 -2.86 -15.56
CA ARG A 103 4.96 -3.37 -15.16
C ARG A 103 5.05 -4.74 -14.49
N TRP A 104 5.74 -5.68 -15.13
CA TRP A 104 5.77 -7.08 -14.71
C TRP A 104 6.61 -7.28 -13.47
N GLN A 105 7.74 -6.56 -13.39
CA GLN A 105 8.57 -6.48 -12.21
C GLN A 105 7.78 -5.92 -11.02
N SER A 106 7.01 -4.84 -11.22
CA SER A 106 6.19 -4.22 -10.17
C SER A 106 5.15 -5.21 -9.62
N ILE A 107 4.39 -5.88 -10.49
CA ILE A 107 3.37 -6.86 -10.07
C ILE A 107 4.03 -8.07 -9.38
N LEU A 108 5.15 -8.57 -9.92
CA LEU A 108 5.86 -9.72 -9.33
C LEU A 108 6.48 -9.38 -7.98
N LEU A 109 7.03 -8.18 -7.80
CA LEU A 109 7.56 -7.71 -6.52
C LEU A 109 6.45 -7.59 -5.48
N SER A 110 5.31 -7.03 -5.87
CA SER A 110 4.12 -6.92 -5.01
C SER A 110 3.64 -8.29 -4.54
N TYR A 111 3.50 -9.25 -5.48
CA TYR A 111 3.17 -10.64 -5.15
C TYR A 111 4.21 -11.27 -4.21
N THR A 112 5.50 -11.08 -4.49
CA THR A 112 6.61 -11.66 -3.73
C THR A 112 6.66 -11.14 -2.29
N LEU A 113 6.46 -9.84 -2.08
CA LEU A 113 6.38 -9.23 -0.75
C LEU A 113 5.19 -9.79 0.04
N GLY A 114 4.01 -9.86 -0.60
CA GLY A 114 2.84 -10.46 0.03
C GLY A 114 3.03 -11.96 0.33
N LYS A 115 3.75 -12.70 -0.52
CA LYS A 115 4.07 -14.11 -0.29
C LYS A 115 5.01 -14.29 0.90
N ALA A 116 6.01 -13.43 1.04
CA ALA A 116 6.90 -13.44 2.21
C ALA A 116 6.14 -13.15 3.52
N LEU A 117 5.12 -12.28 3.48
CA LEU A 117 4.20 -12.08 4.60
C LEU A 117 3.32 -13.32 4.86
N ASP A 118 2.83 -13.97 3.81
CA ASP A 118 2.05 -15.20 3.93
C ASP A 118 2.85 -16.35 4.56
N GLU A 119 4.15 -16.46 4.25
CA GLU A 119 5.06 -17.50 4.76
C GLU A 119 5.58 -17.21 6.17
N GLY A 120 5.84 -15.95 6.50
CA GLY A 120 6.38 -15.54 7.80
C GLY A 120 5.34 -15.40 8.91
N ARG A 121 4.08 -15.81 8.69
CA ARG A 121 3.01 -15.70 9.68
C ARG A 121 3.36 -16.44 10.98
N GLY A 122 3.68 -15.67 12.02
CA GLY A 122 3.73 -16.15 13.42
C GLY A 122 2.40 -15.92 14.13
N LEU A 123 2.09 -14.66 14.45
CA LEU A 123 0.89 -14.25 15.18
C LEU A 123 -0.09 -13.50 14.26
N LEU A 124 -1.40 -13.66 14.53
CA LEU A 124 -2.44 -12.93 13.81
C LEU A 124 -2.38 -11.44 14.17
N GLY A 125 -2.16 -10.62 13.15
CA GLY A 125 -2.21 -9.16 13.23
C GLY A 125 -3.57 -8.59 12.83
N MET A 126 -3.75 -7.30 13.12
CA MET A 126 -4.90 -6.51 12.72
C MET A 126 -4.47 -5.05 12.51
N MET A 127 -5.19 -4.36 11.63
CA MET A 127 -4.98 -2.94 11.33
C MET A 127 -6.33 -2.21 11.36
N ALA A 128 -6.33 -0.95 11.78
CA ALA A 128 -7.50 -0.09 11.76
C ALA A 128 -7.09 1.38 11.60
N ILE A 129 -8.00 2.18 11.05
CA ILE A 129 -7.93 3.65 11.09
C ILE A 129 -8.66 4.09 12.35
N VAL A 130 -8.08 5.04 13.07
CA VAL A 130 -8.63 5.62 14.29
C VAL A 130 -8.66 7.14 14.13
N HIS A 131 -9.82 7.74 14.35
CA HIS A 131 -10.01 9.19 14.25
C HIS A 131 -9.69 9.87 15.58
N VAL A 132 -8.40 9.99 15.86
CA VAL A 132 -7.85 10.62 17.06
C VAL A 132 -6.48 11.22 16.79
N ASP A 133 -6.10 12.26 17.53
CA ASP A 133 -4.75 12.81 17.43
C ASP A 133 -3.69 11.81 17.96
N PRO A 134 -2.48 11.77 17.36
CA PRO A 134 -1.43 10.83 17.76
C PRO A 134 -1.03 10.91 19.23
N THR A 135 -1.02 12.11 19.82
CA THR A 135 -0.57 12.31 21.21
C THR A 135 -1.57 11.69 22.19
N ARG A 136 -2.86 11.91 21.96
CA ARG A 136 -3.93 11.25 22.71
C ARG A 136 -3.89 9.74 22.52
N PHE A 137 -3.69 9.24 21.30
CA PHE A 137 -3.59 7.81 21.06
C PHE A 137 -2.47 7.15 21.87
N GLU A 138 -1.28 7.76 21.88
CA GLU A 138 -0.14 7.27 22.65
C GLU A 138 -0.44 7.14 24.16
N SER A 139 -1.29 8.02 24.70
CA SER A 139 -1.71 7.95 26.11
C SER A 139 -2.70 6.82 26.44
N ILE A 140 -3.40 6.27 25.44
CA ILE A 140 -4.48 5.29 25.63
C ILE A 140 -4.18 3.90 25.03
N LYS A 141 -3.12 3.77 24.22
CA LYS A 141 -2.80 2.52 23.53
C LYS A 141 -2.39 1.40 24.48
N ASN A 142 -2.66 0.16 24.06
CA ASN A 142 -2.16 -1.03 24.74
C ASN A 142 -0.67 -1.29 24.40
N ASN A 143 -0.03 -2.15 25.18
CA ASN A 143 1.22 -2.78 24.75
C ASN A 143 0.94 -3.58 23.45
N ASP A 144 1.92 -3.61 22.54
CA ASP A 144 1.86 -4.31 21.25
C ASP A 144 0.86 -3.73 20.22
N VAL A 145 0.44 -2.48 20.42
CA VAL A 145 -0.24 -1.66 19.40
C VAL A 145 0.61 -0.43 19.10
N TYR A 146 0.75 -0.14 17.81
CA TYR A 146 1.63 0.89 17.28
C TYR A 146 0.87 1.81 16.35
N ILE A 147 1.18 3.10 16.39
CA ILE A 147 0.82 4.00 15.30
C ILE A 147 1.67 3.63 14.08
N THR A 148 1.01 3.31 12.99
CA THR A 148 1.62 2.80 11.77
C THR A 148 1.31 3.61 10.52
N GLY A 149 0.38 4.55 10.61
CA GLY A 149 0.16 5.59 9.61
C GLY A 149 -0.21 6.90 10.27
N TYR A 150 0.39 7.98 9.79
CA TYR A 150 0.04 9.36 10.13
C TYR A 150 -0.69 9.96 8.92
N ASP A 151 -2.03 9.93 8.95
CA ASP A 151 -2.87 10.21 7.79
C ASP A 151 -3.37 11.67 7.78
N SER A 152 -3.75 12.20 8.96
CA SER A 152 -4.03 13.64 9.19
C SER A 152 -3.65 14.05 10.63
N ILE A 153 -4.03 15.26 11.04
CA ILE A 153 -3.84 15.76 12.41
C ILE A 153 -4.61 14.95 13.47
N ASP A 154 -5.69 14.32 13.06
CA ASP A 154 -6.69 13.63 13.89
C ASP A 154 -7.13 12.29 13.28
N CYS A 155 -6.34 11.74 12.36
CA CYS A 155 -6.58 10.45 11.72
C CYS A 155 -5.26 9.69 11.62
N ILE A 156 -5.23 8.52 12.24
CA ILE A 156 -4.06 7.63 12.27
C ILE A 156 -4.45 6.23 11.86
N THR A 157 -3.50 5.51 11.28
CA THR A 157 -3.61 4.06 11.14
C THR A 157 -2.80 3.41 12.25
N VAL A 158 -3.37 2.36 12.84
CA VAL A 158 -2.77 1.62 13.94
C VAL A 158 -2.75 0.14 13.60
N SER A 159 -1.71 -0.56 14.05
CA SER A 159 -1.60 -2.00 13.86
C SER A 159 -0.94 -2.68 15.05
N GLY A 160 -1.22 -3.98 15.18
CA GLY A 160 -0.67 -4.79 16.26
C GLY A 160 -1.29 -6.19 16.29
N LEU A 161 -1.03 -6.91 17.37
CA LEU A 161 -1.61 -8.23 17.59
C LEU A 161 -3.14 -8.17 17.61
N GLN A 162 -3.80 -9.11 16.95
CA GLN A 162 -5.26 -9.12 16.80
C GLN A 162 -5.98 -9.10 18.15
N SER A 163 -5.46 -9.82 19.16
CA SER A 163 -6.03 -9.84 20.51
C SER A 163 -5.94 -8.47 21.20
N SER A 164 -4.80 -7.78 21.08
CA SER A 164 -4.58 -6.43 21.64
C SER A 164 -5.41 -5.37 20.91
N MET A 165 -5.50 -5.47 19.57
CA MET A 165 -6.32 -4.62 18.72
C MET A 165 -7.80 -4.75 19.06
N LYS A 166 -8.34 -5.97 19.18
CA LYS A 166 -9.75 -6.18 19.56
C LYS A 166 -10.12 -5.49 20.88
N LYS A 167 -9.27 -5.61 21.90
CA LYS A 167 -9.47 -4.94 23.20
C LYS A 167 -9.43 -3.41 23.08
N LEU A 168 -8.48 -2.89 22.30
CA LEU A 168 -8.37 -1.45 22.05
C LEU A 168 -9.61 -0.92 21.34
N ILE A 169 -10.08 -1.58 20.28
CA ILE A 169 -11.26 -1.17 19.52
C ILE A 169 -12.51 -1.10 20.43
N MET A 170 -12.71 -2.09 21.30
CA MET A 170 -13.80 -2.05 22.28
C MET A 170 -13.74 -0.80 23.16
N ARG A 171 -12.56 -0.50 23.71
CA ARG A 171 -12.36 0.70 24.55
C ARG A 171 -12.56 2.01 23.78
N LEU A 172 -12.03 2.11 22.55
CA LEU A 172 -12.18 3.30 21.72
C LEU A 172 -13.67 3.56 21.40
N ASN A 173 -14.43 2.50 21.12
CA ASN A 173 -15.87 2.60 20.91
C ASN A 173 -16.60 3.07 22.19
N ASP A 174 -16.20 2.58 23.37
CA ASP A 174 -16.76 3.05 24.66
C ASP A 174 -16.47 4.55 24.91
N GLU A 175 -15.34 5.06 24.38
CA GLU A 175 -14.95 6.48 24.42
C GLU A 175 -15.54 7.30 23.24
N ALA A 176 -16.42 6.70 22.41
CA ALA A 176 -17.00 7.30 21.21
C ALA A 176 -15.96 7.81 20.17
N ILE A 177 -14.79 7.16 20.12
CA ILE A 177 -13.78 7.39 19.09
C ILE A 177 -14.08 6.47 17.91
N GLU A 178 -14.18 7.04 16.71
CA GLU A 178 -14.46 6.28 15.49
C GLU A 178 -13.26 5.41 15.07
N VAL A 179 -13.57 4.15 14.74
CA VAL A 179 -12.58 3.16 14.29
C VAL A 179 -13.08 2.43 13.06
N GLU A 180 -12.26 2.42 12.00
CA GLU A 180 -12.55 1.72 10.75
C GLU A 180 -11.55 0.56 10.54
N PRO A 181 -12.01 -0.70 10.48
CA PRO A 181 -11.11 -1.83 10.27
C PRO A 181 -10.52 -1.83 8.85
N ILE A 182 -9.23 -2.16 8.74
CA ILE A 182 -8.57 -2.41 7.45
C ILE A 182 -8.43 -3.93 7.25
N ASN A 183 -8.87 -4.43 6.10
CA ASN A 183 -8.59 -5.82 5.72
C ASN A 183 -7.10 -5.99 5.39
N SER A 184 -6.33 -6.38 6.40
CA SER A 184 -4.89 -6.60 6.36
C SER A 184 -4.51 -8.07 6.14
N PHE A 185 -5.49 -8.94 5.85
CA PHE A 185 -5.29 -10.38 5.64
C PHE A 185 -4.58 -11.10 6.81
N GLY A 186 -4.74 -10.55 8.02
CA GLY A 186 -4.15 -11.06 9.26
C GLY A 186 -2.74 -10.55 9.55
N ASN A 187 -2.29 -9.49 8.87
CA ASN A 187 -0.97 -8.89 9.10
C ASN A 187 -1.06 -7.62 9.96
N ALA A 188 -0.02 -7.36 10.75
CA ALA A 188 0.19 -6.09 11.44
C ALA A 188 1.27 -5.28 10.72
N LEU A 189 0.98 -4.83 9.49
CA LEU A 189 1.96 -4.13 8.65
C LEU A 189 2.46 -2.86 9.33
N HIS A 190 3.66 -2.42 8.91
CA HIS A 190 4.33 -1.20 9.37
C HIS A 190 4.66 -1.16 10.87
N SER A 191 4.59 -2.32 11.53
CA SER A 191 4.90 -2.49 12.95
C SER A 191 6.07 -3.47 13.13
N PRO A 192 6.65 -3.54 14.34
CA PRO A 192 7.69 -4.52 14.66
C PRO A 192 7.29 -5.98 14.40
N GLU A 193 5.99 -6.28 14.39
CA GLU A 193 5.46 -7.63 14.16
C GLU A 193 5.83 -8.21 12.79
N VAL A 194 6.15 -7.36 11.81
CA VAL A 194 6.54 -7.78 10.45
C VAL A 194 8.04 -7.61 10.17
N ASN A 195 8.87 -7.35 11.18
CA ASN A 195 10.33 -7.21 11.00
C ASN A 195 11.01 -8.50 10.48
N TYR A 196 10.36 -9.65 10.60
CA TYR A 196 10.82 -10.91 10.00
C TYR A 196 10.84 -10.86 8.47
N LEU A 197 10.12 -9.92 7.85
CA LEU A 197 9.90 -9.86 6.40
C LEU A 197 11.21 -9.88 5.60
N TRP A 198 12.27 -9.25 6.11
CA TRP A 198 13.58 -9.25 5.45
C TRP A 198 14.10 -10.67 5.20
N GLU A 199 13.97 -11.57 6.18
CA GLU A 199 14.50 -12.93 6.09
C GLU A 199 13.79 -13.75 5.00
N TYR A 200 12.48 -13.54 4.82
CA TYR A 200 11.66 -14.25 3.84
C TYR A 200 11.70 -13.61 2.45
N ALA A 201 11.89 -12.29 2.36
CA ALA A 201 11.82 -11.57 1.10
C ALA A 201 13.18 -11.43 0.40
N LYS A 202 14.29 -11.28 1.15
CA LYS A 202 15.58 -10.80 0.61
C LYS A 202 16.05 -11.55 -0.65
N GLU A 203 16.07 -12.87 -0.63
CA GLU A 203 16.61 -13.66 -1.74
C GLU A 203 15.79 -13.48 -3.02
N ASN A 204 14.46 -13.47 -2.91
CA ASN A 204 13.58 -13.30 -4.06
C ASN A 204 13.61 -11.85 -4.56
N LEU A 205 13.69 -10.86 -3.67
CA LEU A 205 13.84 -9.47 -4.05
C LEU A 205 15.14 -9.22 -4.83
N TYR A 206 16.27 -9.78 -4.39
CA TYR A 206 17.54 -9.68 -5.13
C TYR A 206 17.53 -10.42 -6.47
N LYS A 207 16.75 -11.49 -6.62
CA LYS A 207 16.56 -12.17 -7.91
C LYS A 207 15.75 -11.32 -8.89
N ILE A 208 14.75 -10.59 -8.41
CA ILE A 208 13.85 -9.78 -9.25
C ILE A 208 14.44 -8.39 -9.55
N ILE A 209 15.16 -7.79 -8.60
CA ILE A 209 15.77 -6.47 -8.72
C ILE A 209 17.23 -6.63 -9.17
N SER A 210 17.41 -6.77 -10.48
CA SER A 210 18.74 -6.86 -11.11
C SER A 210 19.43 -5.50 -11.26
N ASN A 211 18.65 -4.43 -11.40
CA ASN A 211 19.12 -3.04 -11.49
C ASN A 211 18.35 -2.18 -10.48
N VAL A 212 19.08 -1.34 -9.75
CA VAL A 212 18.50 -0.44 -8.75
C VAL A 212 18.03 0.83 -9.45
N GLY A 213 16.73 1.12 -9.35
CA GLY A 213 16.15 2.37 -9.86
C GLY A 213 16.50 3.57 -8.97
N VAL A 214 16.57 4.75 -9.57
CA VAL A 214 16.75 6.03 -8.88
C VAL A 214 15.41 6.76 -8.92
N ARG A 215 14.88 7.08 -7.75
CA ARG A 215 13.63 7.82 -7.62
C ARG A 215 13.78 9.25 -8.12
N SER A 216 12.82 9.73 -8.92
CA SER A 216 12.75 11.14 -9.30
C SER A 216 12.06 12.00 -8.22
N GLU A 217 12.23 13.31 -8.33
CA GLU A 217 11.61 14.29 -7.43
C GLU A 217 10.07 14.33 -7.55
N ARG A 218 9.49 13.75 -8.61
CA ARG A 218 8.03 13.65 -8.77
C ARG A 218 7.42 12.62 -7.81
N TRP A 219 8.23 11.70 -7.29
CA TRP A 219 7.79 10.72 -6.30
C TRP A 219 8.14 11.17 -4.88
N VAL A 220 7.12 11.63 -4.16
CA VAL A 220 7.21 11.90 -2.72
C VAL A 220 6.94 10.60 -1.96
N SER A 221 7.95 10.08 -1.27
CA SER A 221 7.80 8.85 -0.49
C SER A 221 7.08 9.12 0.83
N THR A 222 6.31 8.12 1.27
CA THR A 222 5.68 8.08 2.60
C THR A 222 6.47 7.26 3.61
N VAL A 223 7.59 6.67 3.20
CA VAL A 223 8.52 6.00 4.10
C VAL A 223 9.43 7.07 4.72
N CYS A 224 9.58 7.08 6.04
CA CYS A 224 10.44 8.06 6.71
C CYS A 224 11.83 8.11 6.07
N GLU A 225 12.20 9.31 5.61
CA GLU A 225 13.48 9.56 4.97
C GLU A 225 14.61 9.19 5.92
N ASP A 226 15.32 8.14 5.56
CA ASP A 226 16.66 7.97 6.09
C ASP A 226 17.50 9.10 5.49
N LYS A 227 18.14 9.92 6.32
CA LYS A 227 19.09 10.94 5.84
C LYS A 227 20.30 10.35 5.10
N SER A 228 20.38 9.02 5.02
CA SER A 228 21.34 8.33 4.17
C SER A 228 21.22 8.77 2.70
N GLU A 229 22.36 8.95 2.05
CA GLU A 229 22.43 9.24 0.62
C GLU A 229 21.78 8.15 -0.24
N LEU A 230 21.51 6.95 0.28
CA LEU A 230 20.96 5.82 -0.48
C LEU A 230 19.43 5.78 -0.52
N PHE A 231 18.72 6.66 0.19
CA PHE A 231 17.27 6.56 0.30
C PHE A 231 16.50 6.88 -1.00
N HIS A 232 17.16 7.57 -1.94
CA HIS A 232 16.64 7.79 -3.29
C HIS A 232 16.69 6.52 -4.17
N LEU A 233 17.37 5.45 -3.72
CA LEU A 233 17.51 4.20 -4.46
C LEU A 233 16.39 3.23 -4.13
N LEU A 234 15.72 2.73 -5.17
CA LEU A 234 14.69 1.71 -5.05
C LEU A 234 15.32 0.31 -5.02
N CYS A 235 15.82 -0.07 -3.85
CA CYS A 235 16.48 -1.36 -3.60
C CYS A 235 15.59 -2.31 -2.78
N PRO A 236 15.92 -3.62 -2.66
CA PRO A 236 15.20 -4.55 -1.79
C PRO A 236 14.97 -4.04 -0.37
N ARG A 237 15.96 -3.34 0.20
CA ARG A 237 15.88 -2.78 1.57
C ARG A 237 14.87 -1.65 1.67
N TYR A 238 14.70 -0.85 0.62
CA TYR A 238 13.64 0.16 0.56
C TYR A 238 12.26 -0.49 0.62
N LEU A 239 12.02 -1.53 -0.21
CA LEU A 239 10.73 -2.22 -0.26
C LEU A 239 10.35 -2.89 1.07
N VAL A 240 11.31 -3.51 1.74
CA VAL A 240 11.07 -4.08 3.07
C VAL A 240 10.86 -2.98 4.10
N LYS A 241 11.62 -1.88 4.03
CA LYS A 241 11.44 -0.73 4.92
C LYS A 241 10.04 -0.11 4.77
N ASN A 242 9.53 0.00 3.54
CA ASN A 242 8.17 0.47 3.26
C ASN A 242 7.11 -0.31 4.05
N LEU A 243 7.22 -1.64 4.15
CA LEU A 243 6.25 -2.49 4.83
C LEU A 243 6.50 -2.65 6.34
N THR A 244 7.68 -2.26 6.84
CA THR A 244 8.09 -2.43 8.24
C THR A 244 8.19 -1.12 9.02
N SER A 245 8.11 0.02 8.34
CA SER A 245 8.14 1.36 8.95
C SER A 245 6.76 2.03 8.89
N PRO A 246 6.45 2.95 9.81
CA PRO A 246 5.24 3.77 9.74
C PRO A 246 5.17 4.57 8.44
N VAL A 247 3.93 4.83 8.02
CA VAL A 247 3.59 5.58 6.79
C VAL A 247 3.32 7.04 7.14
N TYR A 248 4.12 7.96 6.62
CA TYR A 248 4.03 9.40 6.90
C TYR A 248 3.27 10.15 5.80
N PHE A 249 2.02 9.76 5.57
CA PHE A 249 1.20 10.29 4.47
C PHE A 249 0.92 11.79 4.63
N MET A 250 0.56 12.24 5.84
CA MET A 250 0.32 13.66 6.13
C MET A 250 1.56 14.52 5.80
N GLU A 251 2.77 14.03 6.08
CA GLU A 251 4.00 14.76 5.75
C GLU A 251 4.22 14.83 4.24
N ALA A 252 4.09 13.71 3.54
CA ALA A 252 4.22 13.65 2.09
C ALA A 252 3.19 14.55 1.38
N ALA A 253 1.95 14.59 1.89
CA ALA A 253 0.86 15.38 1.32
C ALA A 253 1.12 16.90 1.37
N LYS A 254 2.01 17.39 2.25
CA LYS A 254 2.41 18.82 2.28
C LYS A 254 3.14 19.27 1.02
N SER A 255 3.70 18.32 0.26
CA SER A 255 4.36 18.61 -1.02
C SER A 255 3.36 18.89 -2.16
N ILE A 256 2.07 18.60 -1.97
CA ILE A 256 1.03 18.84 -2.97
C ILE A 256 0.68 20.34 -2.97
N PRO A 257 0.73 21.03 -4.13
CA PRO A 257 0.34 22.43 -4.22
C PRO A 257 -1.15 22.65 -3.91
N GLN A 258 -1.48 23.79 -3.29
CA GLN A 258 -2.85 24.12 -2.86
C GLN A 258 -3.90 24.09 -3.99
N ASN A 259 -3.50 24.35 -5.23
CA ASN A 259 -4.37 24.37 -6.40
C ASN A 259 -4.24 23.11 -7.29
N ALA A 260 -3.65 22.03 -6.79
CA ALA A 260 -3.48 20.81 -7.55
C ALA A 260 -4.82 20.05 -7.75
N THR A 261 -4.94 19.38 -8.89
CA THR A 261 -5.95 18.34 -9.12
C THR A 261 -5.43 17.03 -8.58
N ILE A 262 -6.12 16.44 -7.61
CA ILE A 262 -5.75 15.15 -7.02
C ILE A 262 -6.60 14.05 -7.62
N ILE A 263 -5.96 12.98 -8.12
CA ILE A 263 -6.62 11.78 -8.61
C ILE A 263 -6.18 10.60 -7.74
N GLU A 264 -7.12 10.06 -6.97
CA GLU A 264 -6.90 8.85 -6.18
C GLU A 264 -7.11 7.61 -7.05
N ILE A 265 -6.07 6.79 -7.21
CA ILE A 265 -6.10 5.56 -8.01
C ILE A 265 -6.52 4.40 -7.11
N ASN A 266 -7.80 4.40 -6.74
CA ASN A 266 -8.37 3.45 -5.78
C ASN A 266 -9.23 2.38 -6.45
N ALA A 267 -9.20 1.16 -5.90
CA ALA A 267 -10.02 0.03 -6.29
C ALA A 267 -11.39 0.02 -5.57
N ILE A 268 -11.83 1.13 -4.96
CA ILE A 268 -13.15 1.21 -4.31
C ILE A 268 -14.22 0.98 -5.37
N ILE A 269 -15.02 -0.05 -5.10
CA ILE A 269 -16.21 -0.36 -5.85
C ILE A 269 -17.34 -0.22 -4.84
N GLU A 270 -18.10 0.85 -4.95
CA GLU A 270 -19.39 0.92 -4.28
C GLU A 270 -20.29 -0.18 -4.87
N SER A 271 -20.76 -1.07 -4.00
CA SER A 271 -21.98 -1.81 -4.29
C SER A 271 -23.13 -0.82 -4.14
N SER A 272 -23.61 -0.27 -5.27
CA SER A 272 -24.98 0.24 -5.35
C SER A 272 -25.96 -0.89 -5.06
#